data_AF-A0A2E2YKL4-F1
#
_entry.id   AF-A0A2E2YKL4-F1
#
_cell.length_a   1.000
_cell.length_b   1.000
_cell.length_c   1.000
_cell.angle_alpha   90.00
_cell.angle_beta   90.00
_cell.angle_gamma   90.00
#
_symmetry.space_group_name_H-M   'P 1'
#
loop_
_entity.id
_entity.type
_entity.pdbx_description
1 polymer ?
#
loop_
_entity_poly.entity_id
_entity_poly.type
_entity_poly.pdbx_seq_one_letter_code
_entity_poly.pdbx_strand_id
1 'polypeptide(L)'
;MTNSNARKCHVCSSSVEQHSLAEQCIMCSNYFCLNPYNSDEFRDCGDAIIGPSMGVEYWCEPCLEKLNVTEEENSSTPPAPIFGQISQESNYLPPTNQTSNINTTENNPPPLKKIEKKTRRYRRIKN
;
A
#
# COMPACT_ATOMS: atom_id res chain seq x y z
N MET A 1 34.41 -25.56 3.72
CA MET A 1 33.52 -25.58 2.55
C MET A 1 32.72 -24.29 2.56
N THR A 2 33.23 -23.23 1.93
CA THR A 2 32.52 -21.94 1.81
C THR A 2 31.52 -22.08 0.68
N ASN A 3 30.23 -22.19 1.02
CA ASN A 3 29.14 -22.18 0.05
C ASN A 3 29.03 -20.74 -0.48
N SER A 4 29.84 -20.42 -1.49
CA SER A 4 29.95 -19.10 -2.11
C SER A 4 28.76 -18.86 -3.04
N ASN A 5 27.55 -18.82 -2.50
CA ASN A 5 26.36 -18.33 -3.18
C ASN A 5 26.25 -16.80 -3.01
N ALA A 6 27.36 -16.10 -3.23
CA ALA A 6 27.36 -14.65 -3.20
C ALA A 6 26.51 -14.11 -4.35
N ARG A 7 25.52 -13.27 -4.03
CA ARG A 7 24.64 -12.63 -5.00
C ARG A 7 25.19 -11.24 -5.30
N LYS A 8 25.18 -10.82 -6.57
CA LYS A 8 25.61 -9.47 -6.95
C LYS A 8 24.40 -8.55 -7.05
N CYS A 9 24.43 -7.43 -6.34
CA CYS A 9 23.42 -6.39 -6.45
C CYS A 9 23.53 -5.71 -7.81
N HIS A 10 22.43 -5.62 -8.54
CA HIS A 10 22.37 -4.96 -9.84
C HIS A 10 22.49 -3.44 -9.76
N VAL A 11 22.03 -2.83 -8.66
CA VAL A 11 22.03 -1.37 -8.48
C VAL A 11 23.43 -0.87 -8.11
N CYS A 12 24.00 -1.38 -7.01
CA CYS A 12 25.29 -0.90 -6.50
C CYS A 12 26.49 -1.79 -6.89
N SER A 13 26.28 -2.85 -7.67
CA SER A 13 27.31 -3.81 -8.10
C SER A 13 28.06 -4.53 -6.97
N SER A 14 27.64 -4.35 -5.71
CA SER A 14 28.27 -4.96 -4.54
C SER A 14 27.93 -6.44 -4.44
N SER A 15 28.88 -7.22 -3.94
CA SER A 15 28.67 -8.63 -3.62
C SER A 15 27.99 -8.75 -2.26
N VAL A 16 26.90 -9.50 -2.19
CA VAL A 16 26.14 -9.78 -0.98
C VAL A 16 26.32 -11.24 -0.63
N GLU A 17 27.01 -11.50 0.47
CA GLU A 17 27.29 -12.86 0.95
C GLU A 17 26.12 -13.44 1.75
N GLN A 18 25.34 -12.57 2.39
CA GLN A 18 24.17 -12.97 3.17
C GLN A 18 22.92 -13.01 2.30
N HIS A 19 22.35 -14.20 2.14
CA HIS A 19 21.12 -14.40 1.36
C HIS A 19 19.94 -13.53 1.82
N SER A 20 19.82 -13.26 3.12
CA SER A 20 18.76 -12.43 3.71
C SER A 20 18.85 -10.95 3.36
N LEU A 21 19.98 -10.50 2.80
CA LEU A 21 20.20 -9.12 2.39
C LEU A 21 20.14 -8.94 0.87
N ALA A 22 19.82 -10.01 0.12
CA ALA A 22 19.77 -9.99 -1.33
C ALA A 22 18.46 -10.58 -1.84
N GLU A 23 17.53 -9.72 -2.22
CA GLU A 23 16.22 -10.10 -2.75
C GLU A 23 16.14 -9.90 -4.26
N GLN A 24 15.20 -10.59 -4.90
CA GLN A 24 14.98 -10.50 -6.35
C GLN A 24 13.87 -9.51 -6.67
N CYS A 25 14.16 -8.52 -7.53
CA CYS A 25 13.16 -7.55 -7.95
C CYS A 25 12.07 -8.21 -8.81
N ILE A 26 10.81 -7.98 -8.48
CA ILE A 26 9.65 -8.55 -9.18
C ILE A 26 9.57 -8.14 -10.66
N MET A 27 10.05 -6.94 -11.00
CA MET A 27 9.98 -6.41 -12.37
C MET A 27 11.13 -6.84 -13.27
N CYS A 28 12.37 -6.64 -12.81
CA CYS A 28 13.55 -6.89 -13.64
C CYS A 28 14.22 -8.23 -13.36
N SER A 29 13.73 -8.99 -12.37
CA SER A 29 14.28 -10.29 -11.94
C SER A 29 15.75 -10.25 -11.51
N ASN A 30 16.34 -9.07 -11.35
CA ASN A 30 17.70 -8.90 -10.86
C ASN A 30 17.73 -8.90 -9.32
N TYR A 31 18.84 -9.39 -8.76
CA TYR A 31 19.08 -9.29 -7.32
C TYR A 31 19.50 -7.87 -6.93
N PHE A 32 19.04 -7.40 -5.78
CA PHE A 32 19.42 -6.12 -5.20
C PHE A 32 19.64 -6.24 -3.69
N CYS A 33 20.40 -5.31 -3.11
CA CYS A 33 20.59 -5.24 -1.66
C CYS A 33 19.30 -4.75 -1.01
N LEU A 34 18.77 -5.49 -0.04
CA LEU A 34 17.67 -5.06 0.80
C LEU A 34 18.13 -5.09 2.25
N ASN A 35 17.97 -3.98 2.96
CA ASN A 35 18.34 -3.88 4.38
C ASN A 35 17.10 -3.83 5.28
N PRO A 36 16.49 -4.97 5.63
CA PRO A 36 15.26 -4.99 6.44
C PRO A 36 15.46 -4.46 7.87
N TYR A 37 16.71 -4.36 8.33
CA TYR A 37 17.04 -3.89 9.67
C TYR A 37 17.39 -2.41 9.74
N ASN A 38 17.48 -1.74 8.58
CA ASN A 38 17.92 -0.35 8.45
C ASN A 38 19.18 -0.04 9.28
N SER A 39 20.12 -1.00 9.32
CA SER A 39 21.40 -0.83 10.00
C SER A 39 22.39 -0.12 9.08
N ASP A 40 23.14 0.85 9.60
CA ASP A 40 24.13 1.64 8.84
C ASP A 40 25.24 0.79 8.16
N GLU A 41 25.41 -0.45 8.60
CA GLU A 41 26.39 -1.40 8.06
C GLU A 41 26.01 -1.95 6.67
N PHE A 42 24.72 -1.99 6.34
CA PHE A 42 24.23 -2.58 5.10
C PHE A 42 23.56 -1.53 4.20
N ARG A 43 23.87 -1.60 2.91
CA ARG A 43 23.25 -0.70 1.93
C ARG A 43 21.85 -1.19 1.59
N ASP A 44 20.96 -0.24 1.38
CA ASP A 44 19.67 -0.48 0.76
C ASP A 44 19.71 -0.02 -0.71
N CYS A 45 19.15 -0.81 -1.61
CA CYS A 45 19.13 -0.56 -3.06
C CYS A 45 17.74 -0.77 -3.66
N GLY A 46 16.71 -0.75 -2.81
CA GLY A 46 15.32 -0.99 -3.16
C GLY A 46 14.47 -1.03 -1.91
N ASP A 47 13.24 -1.48 -2.07
CA ASP A 47 12.25 -1.53 -0.99
C ASP A 47 11.36 -2.76 -1.08
N ALA A 48 10.77 -3.11 0.05
CA ALA A 48 9.74 -4.12 0.16
C ALA A 48 8.40 -3.43 0.46
N ILE A 49 7.48 -3.46 -0.51
CA ILE A 49 6.17 -2.79 -0.41
C ILE A 49 5.04 -3.82 -0.37
N ILE A 50 3.92 -3.44 0.23
CA ILE A 50 2.69 -4.26 0.17
C ILE A 50 1.98 -3.91 -1.12
N GLY A 51 2.10 -4.78 -2.12
CA GLY A 51 1.51 -4.58 -3.43
C GLY A 51 0.09 -5.15 -3.57
N PRO A 52 -0.50 -5.03 -4.76
CA PRO A 52 -1.87 -5.47 -5.05
C PRO A 52 -2.06 -6.99 -4.92
N SER A 53 -0.97 -7.77 -4.92
CA SER A 53 -1.01 -9.23 -4.72
C SER A 53 -1.33 -9.67 -3.28
N MET A 54 -1.63 -8.74 -2.37
CA MET A 54 -1.79 -8.98 -0.92
C MET A 54 -0.55 -9.58 -0.25
N GLY A 55 0.61 -9.51 -0.92
CA GLY A 55 1.89 -9.99 -0.43
C GLY A 55 2.92 -8.86 -0.30
N VAL A 56 4.08 -9.22 0.24
CA VAL A 56 5.28 -8.37 0.19
C VAL A 56 5.89 -8.53 -1.18
N GLU A 57 6.03 -7.42 -1.90
CA GLU A 57 6.66 -7.36 -3.20
C GLU A 57 7.99 -6.62 -3.08
N TYR A 58 9.02 -7.18 -3.71
CA TYR A 58 10.39 -6.67 -3.64
C TYR A 58 10.72 -5.91 -4.91
N TRP A 59 11.14 -4.67 -4.76
CA TRP A 59 11.40 -3.76 -5.88
C TRP A 59 12.77 -3.12 -5.74
N CYS A 60 13.59 -3.16 -6.80
CA CYS A 60 14.83 -2.38 -6.81
C CYS A 60 14.52 -0.90 -7.08
N GLU A 61 15.38 -0.02 -6.58
CA GLU A 61 15.25 1.44 -6.69
C GLU A 61 14.97 1.93 -8.14
N PRO A 62 15.70 1.48 -9.18
CA PRO A 62 15.41 1.89 -10.56
C PRO A 62 14.04 1.46 -11.11
N CYS A 63 13.44 0.41 -10.53
CA CYS A 63 12.11 -0.04 -10.90
C CYS A 63 11.02 0.73 -10.15
N LEU A 64 11.28 1.11 -8.90
CA LEU A 64 10.39 1.98 -8.11
C LEU A 64 10.27 3.37 -8.72
N GLU A 65 11.38 3.97 -9.11
CA GLU A 65 11.38 5.30 -9.75
C GLU A 65 10.49 5.32 -11.00
N LYS A 66 10.52 4.26 -11.81
CA LYS A 66 9.69 4.15 -13.02
C LYS A 66 8.20 4.01 -12.71
N LEU A 67 7.85 3.34 -11.62
CA LEU A 67 6.45 3.26 -11.17
C LEU A 67 5.95 4.65 -10.78
N ASN A 68 6.70 5.37 -9.94
CA ASN A 68 6.28 6.66 -9.42
C ASN A 68 6.05 7.69 -10.54
N VAL A 69 6.90 7.71 -11.56
CA VAL A 69 6.72 8.58 -12.74
C VAL A 69 5.41 8.30 -13.49
N THR A 70 5.00 7.03 -13.55
CA THR A 70 3.77 6.63 -14.27
C THR A 70 2.50 7.08 -13.55
N GLU A 71 2.53 7.17 -12.21
CA GLU A 71 1.38 7.63 -11.41
C GLU A 71 1.19 9.16 -11.51
N GLU A 72 2.28 9.93 -11.60
CA GLU A 72 2.21 11.38 -11.74
C GLU A 72 1.61 11.82 -13.09
N GLU A 73 1.91 11.11 -14.19
CA GLU A 73 1.34 11.44 -15.51
C GLU A 73 -0.16 11.12 -15.59
N ASN A 74 -0.63 10.04 -14.98
CA ASN A 74 -2.07 9.69 -14.96
C ASN A 74 -2.90 10.58 -14.02
N SER A 75 -2.26 11.30 -13.10
CA SER A 75 -2.92 12.25 -12.19
C SER A 75 -3.27 13.59 -12.88
N SER A 76 -2.81 13.81 -14.10
CA SER A 76 -2.99 15.06 -14.84
C SER A 76 -4.19 15.08 -15.80
N THR A 77 -4.94 13.96 -15.92
CA THR A 77 -6.17 13.93 -16.72
C THR A 77 -7.36 14.29 -15.83
N PRO A 78 -8.00 15.47 -16.01
CA PRO A 78 -9.20 15.79 -15.25
C PRO A 78 -10.27 14.72 -15.54
N PRO A 79 -11.02 14.25 -14.53
CA PRO A 79 -12.10 13.31 -14.76
C PRO A 79 -13.08 13.92 -15.76
N ALA A 80 -13.34 13.21 -16.85
CA ALA A 80 -14.35 13.61 -17.82
C ALA A 80 -15.67 13.87 -17.07
N PRO A 81 -16.32 15.03 -17.24
CA PRO A 81 -17.55 15.33 -16.52
C PRO A 81 -18.63 14.31 -16.90
N ILE A 82 -19.07 13.53 -15.92
CA ILE A 82 -20.17 12.55 -16.02
C ILE A 82 -21.55 13.26 -16.06
N PHE A 83 -21.59 14.59 -16.17
CA PHE A 83 -22.84 15.36 -16.20
C PHE A 83 -23.38 15.54 -17.63
N GLY A 84 -24.22 14.57 -18.03
CA GLY A 84 -25.56 14.87 -18.53
C GLY A 84 -25.71 15.44 -19.94
N GLN A 85 -25.59 14.60 -20.97
CA GLN A 85 -26.44 14.73 -22.16
C GLN A 85 -27.82 14.13 -21.85
N ILE A 86 -28.66 14.89 -21.14
CA ILE A 86 -30.10 14.62 -21.09
C ILE A 86 -30.72 15.43 -22.22
N SER A 87 -30.99 14.75 -23.34
CA SER A 87 -31.84 15.29 -24.40
C SER A 87 -33.21 15.61 -23.82
N GLN A 88 -33.62 16.87 -23.96
CA GLN A 88 -34.95 17.35 -23.62
C GLN A 88 -35.97 16.70 -24.56
N GLU A 89 -36.81 15.81 -24.03
CA GLU A 89 -38.17 15.66 -24.56
C GLU A 89 -39.15 15.65 -23.38
N SER A 90 -39.87 16.76 -23.30
CA SER A 90 -40.97 17.03 -22.40
C SER A 90 -42.19 16.18 -22.74
N ASN A 91 -42.75 15.46 -21.76
CA ASN A 91 -44.19 15.22 -21.69
C ASN A 91 -44.62 15.13 -20.22
N TYR A 92 -45.38 16.13 -19.81
CA TYR A 92 -46.00 16.29 -18.50
C TYR A 92 -47.06 15.20 -18.21
N LEU A 93 -47.26 14.86 -16.93
CA LEU A 93 -48.54 14.88 -16.17
C LEU A 93 -48.29 14.50 -14.67
N PRO A 94 -49.18 14.89 -13.72
CA PRO A 94 -48.83 15.41 -12.39
C PRO A 94 -49.04 14.41 -11.21
N PRO A 95 -48.77 14.79 -9.94
CA PRO A 95 -48.53 13.86 -8.84
C PRO A 95 -49.82 13.47 -8.11
N THR A 96 -49.92 12.20 -7.71
CA THR A 96 -50.93 11.75 -6.74
C THR A 96 -50.27 11.53 -5.39
N ASN A 97 -50.65 12.36 -4.42
CA ASN A 97 -50.28 12.24 -3.01
C ASN A 97 -50.66 10.87 -2.45
N GLN A 98 -49.72 10.16 -1.84
CA GLN A 98 -50.04 9.29 -0.70
C GLN A 98 -49.01 9.46 0.42
N THR A 99 -49.56 9.83 1.55
CA THR A 99 -48.97 10.20 2.83
C THR A 99 -48.61 8.95 3.64
N SER A 100 -47.52 9.05 4.40
CA SER A 100 -47.22 8.29 5.65
C SER A 100 -46.98 6.78 5.56
N ASN A 101 -45.74 6.37 5.81
CA ASN A 101 -45.39 5.85 7.14
C ASN A 101 -43.88 5.72 7.30
N ILE A 102 -43.35 6.56 8.19
CA ILE A 102 -42.05 6.39 8.82
C ILE A 102 -42.19 5.17 9.74
N ASN A 103 -41.45 4.10 9.45
CA ASN A 103 -41.07 3.11 10.45
C ASN A 103 -39.57 2.83 10.28
N THR A 104 -38.80 3.63 11.01
CA THR A 104 -37.38 3.40 11.30
C THR A 104 -37.29 2.10 12.12
N THR A 105 -36.73 1.04 11.56
CA THR A 105 -36.33 -0.13 12.36
C THR A 105 -34.83 -0.02 12.61
N GLU A 106 -34.48 0.34 13.84
CA GLU A 106 -33.17 0.18 14.45
C GLU A 106 -32.62 -1.22 14.17
N ASN A 107 -31.52 -1.30 13.43
CA ASN A 107 -30.59 -2.41 13.55
C ASN A 107 -29.32 -1.87 14.20
N ASN A 108 -29.31 -1.93 15.53
CA ASN A 108 -28.18 -1.59 16.38
C ASN A 108 -26.94 -2.42 15.98
N PRO A 109 -25.78 -1.82 15.69
CA PRO A 109 -24.53 -2.57 15.63
C PRO A 109 -24.18 -3.13 17.03
N PRO A 110 -23.57 -4.32 17.12
CA PRO A 110 -23.19 -4.91 18.40
C PRO A 110 -22.21 -3.99 19.16
N PRO A 111 -22.26 -3.95 20.51
CA PRO A 111 -21.44 -3.04 21.29
C PRO A 111 -19.95 -3.35 21.11
N LEU A 112 -19.21 -2.30 20.74
CA LEU A 112 -17.75 -2.27 20.76
C LEU A 112 -17.25 -2.67 22.16
N LYS A 113 -16.65 -3.87 22.26
CA LYS A 113 -15.87 -4.24 23.44
C LYS A 113 -14.72 -3.24 23.57
N LYS A 114 -14.78 -2.40 24.60
CA LYS A 114 -13.69 -1.52 25.04
C LYS A 114 -12.48 -2.41 25.33
N ILE A 115 -11.49 -2.41 24.45
CA ILE A 115 -10.17 -2.94 24.77
C ILE A 115 -9.53 -1.93 25.73
N GLU A 116 -9.51 -2.30 27.01
CA GLU A 116 -8.85 -1.55 28.06
C GLU A 116 -7.39 -1.29 27.68
N LYS A 117 -7.04 0.00 27.56
CA LYS A 117 -5.65 0.44 27.48
C LYS A 117 -4.95 0.08 28.80
N LYS A 118 -4.29 -1.07 28.87
CA LYS A 118 -3.33 -1.38 29.94
C LYS A 118 -2.18 -0.36 29.87
N THR A 119 -2.26 0.64 30.74
CA THR A 119 -1.19 1.61 30.99
C THR A 119 -0.01 0.88 31.64
N ARG A 120 1.03 0.57 30.85
CA ARG A 120 2.29 0.06 31.39
C ARG A 120 3.02 1.20 32.13
N ARG A 121 2.87 1.25 33.46
CA ARG A 121 3.72 2.09 34.32
C ARG A 121 5.08 1.42 34.46
N TYR A 122 6.11 1.98 33.84
CA TYR A 122 7.51 1.59 34.10
C TYR A 122 7.93 2.11 35.48
N ARG A 123 8.39 1.22 36.36
CA ARG A 123 9.09 1.60 37.61
C ARG A 123 10.56 1.84 37.28
N ARG A 124 11.10 3.01 37.68
CA ARG A 124 12.54 3.28 37.67
C ARG A 124 13.23 2.30 38.63
N ILE A 125 14.17 1.50 38.11
CA ILE A 125 15.13 0.78 38.94
C ILE A 125 16.21 1.79 39.33
N LYS A 126 16.41 2.00 40.63
CA LYS A 126 17.62 2.63 41.17
C LYS A 126 18.59 1.50 41.51
N ASN A 127 19.82 1.59 41.01
CA ASN A 127 21.05 1.28 41.72
C ASN A 127 22.20 1.96 41.00
#